data_AF-A0A929IES2-F1
#
_entry.id   AF-A0A929IES2-F1
#
_cell.length_a   1.000
_cell.length_b   1.000
_cell.length_c   1.000
_cell.angle_alpha   90.00
_cell.angle_beta   90.00
_cell.angle_gamma   90.00
#
_symmetry.space_group_name_H-M   'P 1'
#
loop_
_entity.id
_entity.type
_entity.pdbx_description
1 polymer ?
#
loop_
_entity_poly.entity_id
_entity_poly.type
_entity_poly.pdbx_seq_one_letter_code
_entity_poly.pdbx_strand_id
1 'polypeptide(L)' 'MIKDPYCQAYFPQRDGVRTIVDGAEYHFCSTECRDRFIEQEKEKRG' A
#
# COMPACT_ATOMS: atom_id res chain seq x y z
N MET A 1 -2.73 13.91 6.22
CA MET A 1 -1.54 13.23 5.65
C MET A 1 -1.56 11.81 6.18
N ILE A 2 -1.42 10.84 5.30
CA ILE A 2 -1.46 9.41 5.63
C ILE A 2 -0.06 8.82 5.45
N LYS A 3 0.20 7.73 6.17
CA LYS A 3 1.50 7.05 6.15
C LYS A 3 1.40 5.82 5.28
N ASP A 4 2.35 5.68 4.36
CA ASP A 4 2.47 4.49 3.52
C ASP A 4 2.86 3.29 4.39
N PRO A 5 2.14 2.15 4.33
CA PRO A 5 2.43 0.98 5.16
C PRO A 5 3.71 0.26 4.75
N TYR A 6 4.20 0.46 3.53
CA TYR A 6 5.40 -0.15 2.97
C TYR A 6 6.65 0.73 3.21
N CYS A 7 6.70 1.93 2.65
CA CYS A 7 7.86 2.82 2.71
C CYS A 7 7.84 3.78 3.90
N GLN A 8 6.72 3.84 4.65
CA GLN A 8 6.55 4.72 5.81
C GLN A 8 6.58 6.22 5.51
N ALA A 9 6.51 6.62 4.25
CA ALA A 9 6.44 8.01 3.83
C ALA A 9 5.09 8.63 4.17
N TYR A 10 5.09 9.93 4.51
CA TYR A 10 3.87 10.70 4.68
C TYR A 10 3.49 11.37 3.37
N PHE A 11 2.26 11.15 2.91
CA PHE A 11 1.75 11.72 1.68
C PHE A 11 0.28 12.17 1.83
N PRO A 12 -0.21 13.05 0.95
CA PRO A 12 -1.62 13.42 0.93
C PRO A 12 -2.49 12.26 0.40
N GLN A 13 -3.58 11.92 1.08
CA GLN A 13 -4.46 10.80 0.66
C GLN A 13 -5.00 10.95 -0.76
N ARG A 14 -5.24 12.18 -1.23
CA ARG A 14 -5.71 12.48 -2.58
C ARG A 14 -4.72 12.12 -3.69
N ASP A 15 -3.43 12.12 -3.36
CA ASP A 15 -2.32 11.77 -4.27
C ASP A 15 -1.96 10.27 -4.13
N GLY A 16 -2.65 9.57 -3.22
CA GLY A 16 -2.45 8.18 -2.89
C GLY A 16 -3.09 7.19 -3.84
N VAL A 17 -2.47 6.01 -3.93
CA VAL A 17 -3.03 4.84 -4.59
C VAL A 17 -3.83 4.03 -3.58
N ARG A 18 -5.15 4.10 -3.67
CA ARG A 18 -6.08 3.29 -2.88
C ARG A 18 -6.21 1.89 -3.50
N THR A 19 -6.04 0.84 -2.71
CA THR A 19 -6.28 -0.54 -3.14
C THR A 19 -6.91 -1.35 -2.02
N ILE A 20 -7.54 -2.46 -2.38
CA ILE A 20 -8.07 -3.42 -1.40
C ILE A 20 -7.18 -4.66 -1.47
N VAL A 21 -6.54 -4.99 -0.35
CA VAL A 21 -5.72 -6.20 -0.19
C VAL A 21 -6.39 -7.01 0.90
N ASP A 22 -6.79 -8.25 0.59
CA ASP A 22 -7.37 -9.16 1.58
C ASP A 22 -8.67 -8.67 2.25
N GLY A 23 -9.43 -7.81 1.56
CA GLY A 23 -10.64 -7.19 2.10
C GLY A 23 -10.37 -5.98 3.00
N ALA A 24 -9.10 -5.65 3.27
CA ALA A 24 -8.69 -4.43 3.94
C ALA A 24 -8.28 -3.35 2.91
N GLU A 25 -8.68 -2.11 3.18
CA GLU A 25 -8.31 -0.97 2.36
C GLU A 25 -6.95 -0.42 2.77
N TYR A 26 -6.06 -0.28 1.81
CA TYR A 26 -4.73 0.28 1.98
C TYR A 26 -4.51 1.46 1.04
N HIS A 27 -3.71 2.41 1.50
CA HIS A 27 -3.31 3.58 0.73
C HIS A 27 -1.79 3.62 0.62
N PHE A 28 -1.30 3.77 -0.61
CA PHE A 28 0.12 3.80 -0.93
C PHE A 28 0.52 5.13 -1.55
N CYS A 29 1.76 5.56 -1.32
CA CYS A 29 2.29 6.79 -1.90
C CYS A 29 2.49 6.67 -3.41
N SER A 30 2.69 5.44 -3.91
CA SER A 30 2.96 5.13 -5.31
C SER A 30 2.45 3.73 -5.67
N THR A 31 2.22 3.48 -6.96
CA THR A 31 1.88 2.14 -7.47
C THR A 31 2.97 1.13 -7.16
N GLU A 32 4.25 1.51 -7.24
CA GLU A 32 5.36 0.60 -6.92
C GLU A 32 5.31 0.08 -5.47
N CYS A 33 5.00 0.95 -4.49
CA CYS A 33 4.86 0.56 -3.08
C CYS A 33 3.66 -0.39 -2.89
N ARG A 34 2.57 -0.15 -3.61
CA ARG A 34 1.40 -1.04 -3.64
C ARG A 34 1.78 -2.42 -4.18
N ASP A 35 2.41 -2.49 -5.35
CA ASP A 35 2.76 -3.75 -5.99
C ASP A 35 3.72 -4.57 -5.12
N ARG A 36 4.79 -3.95 -4.60
CA ARG A 36 5.72 -4.57 -3.64
C ARG A 36 5.00 -5.11 -2.40
N PHE A 37 4.07 -4.34 -1.83
CA PHE A 37 3.29 -4.77 -0.67
C PHE A 37 2.40 -5.98 -1.00
N ILE A 38 1.70 -5.96 -2.14
CA ILE A 38 0.86 -7.08 -2.58
C ILE A 38 1.69 -8.33 -2.83
N GLU A 39 2.86 -8.20 -3.45
CA GLU A 39 3.79 -9.33 -3.65
C GLU A 39 4.22 -9.92 -2.31
N GLN A 40 4.66 -9.10 -1.36
CA GLN A 40 5.05 -9.57 -0.03
C GLN A 40 3.90 -10.25 0.73
N GLU A 41 2.69 -9.71 0.65
CA GLU A 41 1.53 -10.31 1.32
C GLU A 41 1.10 -11.63 0.66
N LYS A 42 1.28 -11.77 -0.67
CA LYS A 42 1.10 -13.05 -1.36
C LYS A 42 2.14 -14.07 -0.94
N GLU A 43 3.41 -13.68 -0.83
CA GLU A 43 4.51 -14.57 -0.42
C GLU A 43 4.32 -15.11 1.00
N LYS A 44 3.84 -14.28 1.94
CA LYS A 44 3.58 -14.71 3.33
C LYS A 44 2.42 -15.71 3.48
N ARG A 45 1.55 -15.81 2.48
CA ARG A 45 0.37 -16.69 2.49
C ARG A 45 0.61 -18.02 1.77
N GLY A 46 1.73 -18.16 1.05
CA GLY A 46 2.12 -19.34 0.28
C GLY A 46 2.89 -20.38 1.08
#